data_AF-C7LS53-F1
#
_entry.id   AF-C7LS53-F1
#
_cell.length_a   1.000
_cell.length_b   1.000
_cell.length_c   1.000
_cell.angle_alpha   90.00
_cell.angle_beta   90.00
_cell.angle_gamma   90.00
#
_symmetry.space_group_name_H-M   'P 1'
#
loop_
_entity.id
_entity.type
_entity.pdbx_description
1 polymer ?
#
loop_
_entity_poly.entity_id
_entity_poly.type
_entity_poly.pdbx_seq_one_letter_code
_entity_poly.pdbx_strand_id
1 'polypeptide(L)'
;MKSLPGHYLGSVVNYAADTPWDLEYSLVLDALGHYQFFSRNGEGLIRQRNAGTSGRAFAQFAVQNGFDAEELLRDLSYIDSGFADDFENFLQSRNKTS
;
A
#
# COMPACT_ATOMS: atom_id res chain seq x y z
N MET A 1 15.27 6.53 -16.38
CA MET A 1 13.97 6.21 -15.76
C MET A 1 13.94 6.84 -14.38
N LYS A 2 12.82 7.50 -13.98
CA LYS A 2 12.70 8.02 -12.61
C LYS A 2 12.44 6.84 -11.65
N SER A 3 13.21 6.76 -10.58
CA SER A 3 12.99 5.79 -9.51
C SER A 3 11.70 6.13 -8.78
N LEU A 4 10.95 5.10 -8.38
CA LEU A 4 9.85 5.26 -7.44
C LEU A 4 10.40 5.76 -6.09
N PRO A 5 9.74 6.71 -5.41
CA PRO A 5 10.17 7.20 -4.11
C PRO A 5 9.85 6.18 -3.00
N GLY A 6 10.68 6.15 -1.96
CA GLY A 6 10.45 5.34 -0.78
C GLY A 6 10.76 3.86 -0.98
N HIS A 7 10.07 3.02 -0.21
CA HIS A 7 10.20 1.57 -0.22
C HIS A 7 9.45 0.99 -1.41
N TYR A 8 10.17 0.27 -2.26
CA TYR A 8 9.60 -0.40 -3.42
C TYR A 8 8.80 -1.63 -2.99
N LEU A 9 7.55 -1.72 -3.45
CA LEU A 9 6.63 -2.81 -3.15
C LEU A 9 6.41 -3.75 -4.35
N GLY A 10 7.07 -3.50 -5.48
CA GLY A 10 6.86 -4.31 -6.69
C GLY A 10 5.49 -4.12 -7.31
N SER A 11 5.09 -5.13 -8.08
CA SER A 11 3.74 -5.23 -8.63
C SER A 11 2.86 -5.95 -7.61
N VAL A 12 2.05 -5.18 -6.89
CA VAL A 12 1.09 -5.68 -5.91
C VAL A 12 -0.17 -6.12 -6.64
N VAL A 13 -0.71 -7.29 -6.29
CA VAL A 13 -1.96 -7.77 -6.87
C VAL A 13 -3.11 -6.81 -6.54
N ASN A 14 -3.89 -6.45 -7.56
CA ASN A 14 -5.07 -5.60 -7.40
C ASN A 14 -6.24 -6.18 -8.22
N TYR A 15 -7.34 -6.49 -7.52
CA TYR A 15 -8.55 -7.09 -8.06
C TYR A 15 -9.61 -6.07 -8.51
N ALA A 16 -9.32 -4.77 -8.44
CA ALA A 16 -10.19 -3.74 -8.98
C ALA A 16 -10.19 -3.77 -10.51
N ALA A 17 -11.38 -3.61 -11.11
CA ALA A 17 -11.55 -3.50 -12.55
C ALA A 17 -10.66 -2.37 -13.12
N ASP A 18 -10.09 -2.59 -14.30
CA ASP A 18 -9.30 -1.60 -15.06
C ASP A 18 -7.95 -1.18 -14.45
N THR A 19 -7.39 -1.95 -13.50
CA THR A 19 -6.01 -1.73 -13.04
C THR A 19 -5.01 -2.27 -14.07
N PRO A 20 -4.10 -1.44 -14.62
CA PRO A 20 -3.07 -1.92 -15.53
C PRO A 20 -2.14 -2.95 -14.85
N TRP A 21 -1.84 -4.03 -15.57
CA TRP A 21 -1.04 -5.15 -15.08
C TRP A 21 0.45 -4.83 -14.90
N ASP A 22 0.92 -3.73 -15.50
CA ASP A 22 2.31 -3.28 -15.50
C ASP A 22 2.59 -2.21 -14.42
N LEU A 23 1.66 -2.02 -13.47
CA LEU A 23 1.89 -1.09 -12.37
C LEU A 23 2.86 -1.65 -11.33
N GLU A 24 3.79 -0.79 -10.95
CA GLU A 24 4.66 -0.98 -9.80
C GLU A 24 4.29 0.04 -8.72
N TYR A 25 4.47 -0.33 -7.46
CA TYR A 25 4.07 0.48 -6.32
C TYR A 25 5.23 0.78 -5.38
N SER A 26 5.10 1.86 -4.64
CA SER A 26 6.01 2.20 -3.55
C SER A 26 5.33 2.98 -2.44
N LEU A 27 5.94 2.95 -1.27
CA LEU A 27 5.47 3.62 -0.07
C LEU A 27 6.58 4.47 0.54
N VAL A 28 6.28 5.74 0.78
CA VAL A 28 7.11 6.60 1.64
C VAL A 28 6.45 6.67 3.00
N LEU A 29 7.22 6.47 4.07
CA LEU A 29 6.82 6.72 5.45
C LEU A 29 7.66 7.85 6.03
N ASP A 30 7.01 8.76 6.77
CA ASP A 30 7.71 9.74 7.59
C ASP A 30 7.89 9.26 9.04
N ALA A 31 8.66 10.01 9.84
CA ALA A 31 8.94 9.68 11.23
C ALA A 31 7.71 9.70 12.16
N LEU A 32 6.57 10.22 11.69
CA LEU A 32 5.30 10.25 12.41
C LEU A 32 4.36 9.11 11.98
N GLY A 33 4.79 8.24 11.06
CA GLY A 33 3.99 7.15 10.53
C GLY A 33 2.97 7.58 9.47
N HIS A 34 3.10 8.81 8.92
CA HIS A 34 2.31 9.20 7.75
C HIS A 34 2.87 8.54 6.50
N TYR A 35 1.97 8.13 5.60
CA TYR A 35 2.35 7.46 4.36
C TYR A 35 1.96 8.25 3.11
N GLN A 36 2.75 8.06 2.06
CA GLN A 36 2.41 8.40 0.69
C GLN A 36 2.60 7.16 -0.18
N PHE A 37 1.54 6.77 -0.89
CA PHE A 37 1.52 5.59 -1.74
C PHE A 37 1.55 6.01 -3.21
N PHE A 38 2.50 5.46 -3.96
CA PHE A 38 2.75 5.82 -5.35
C PHE A 38 2.59 4.61 -6.27
N SER A 39 2.31 4.88 -7.54
CA SER A 39 2.44 3.90 -8.61
C SER A 39 3.30 4.43 -9.75
N ARG A 40 3.95 3.54 -10.49
CA ARG A 40 4.62 3.80 -11.76
C ARG A 40 4.06 2.87 -12.84
N ASN A 41 3.75 3.40 -14.02
CA ASN A 41 3.38 2.57 -15.18
C ASN A 41 4.60 2.22 -16.05
N GLY A 42 4.41 1.39 -17.09
CA GLY A 42 5.47 0.98 -18.00
C GLY A 42 6.14 2.11 -18.78
N GLU A 43 5.51 3.29 -18.87
CA GLU A 43 6.09 4.50 -19.46
C GLU A 43 6.95 5.30 -18.47
N GLY A 44 6.98 4.89 -17.19
CA GLY A 44 7.71 5.57 -16.13
C GLY A 44 6.98 6.77 -15.52
N LEU A 45 5.69 6.96 -15.81
CA LEU A 45 4.87 8.00 -15.19
C LEU A 45 4.55 7.63 -13.73
N ILE A 46 5.00 8.48 -12.81
CA ILE A 46 4.76 8.31 -11.37
C ILE A 46 3.52 9.10 -10.97
N ARG A 47 2.60 8.47 -10.23
CA ARG A 47 1.40 9.10 -9.67
C ARG A 47 1.27 8.76 -8.18
N GLN A 48 0.95 9.75 -7.37
CA GLN A 48 0.49 9.52 -6.00
C GLN A 48 -0.94 8.98 -6.05
N ARG A 49 -1.16 7.81 -5.46
CA ARG A 49 -2.46 7.13 -5.41
C ARG A 49 -3.22 7.47 -4.14
N ASN A 50 -2.53 7.54 -3.02
CA ASN A 50 -3.13 7.84 -1.73
C ASN A 50 -2.09 8.40 -0.76
N ALA A 51 -2.56 9.10 0.28
CA ALA A 51 -1.76 9.48 1.43
C ALA A 51 -2.65 9.45 2.68
N GLY A 52 -2.05 9.13 3.81
CA GLY A 52 -2.76 9.02 5.08
C GLY A 52 -1.81 9.01 6.26
N THR A 53 -2.35 8.83 7.46
CA THR A 53 -1.62 9.09 8.70
C THR A 53 -1.35 7.86 9.56
N SER A 54 -1.65 6.65 9.06
CA SER A 54 -1.48 5.40 9.82
C SER A 54 -1.57 4.18 8.91
N GLY A 55 -1.09 3.03 9.41
CA GLY A 55 -1.28 1.73 8.77
C GLY A 55 -2.74 1.36 8.62
N ARG A 56 -3.58 1.71 9.61
CA ARG A 56 -5.03 1.51 9.56
C ARG A 56 -5.68 2.24 8.38
N ALA A 57 -5.32 3.50 8.16
CA ALA A 57 -5.83 4.27 7.02
C ALA A 57 -5.39 3.65 5.69
N PHE A 58 -4.15 3.14 5.61
CA PHE A 58 -3.66 2.46 4.43
C PHE A 58 -4.38 1.13 4.18
N ALA A 59 -4.63 0.34 5.22
CA ALA A 59 -5.39 -0.91 5.14
C ALA A 59 -6.82 -0.68 4.63
N GLN A 60 -7.48 0.37 5.12
CA GLN A 60 -8.79 0.77 4.64
C GLN A 60 -8.74 1.12 3.14
N PHE A 61 -7.77 1.92 2.71
CA PHE A 61 -7.57 2.24 1.29
C PHE A 61 -7.32 0.97 0.46
N ALA A 62 -6.39 0.12 0.88
CA ALA A 62 -6.01 -1.09 0.17
C ALA A 62 -7.22 -1.99 -0.09
N VAL A 63 -8.00 -2.27 0.96
CA VAL A 63 -9.17 -3.15 0.84
C VAL A 63 -10.30 -2.50 0.03
N GLN A 64 -10.54 -1.20 0.18
CA GLN A 64 -11.55 -0.50 -0.63
C GLN A 64 -11.21 -0.46 -2.13
N ASN A 65 -9.92 -0.51 -2.47
CA ASN A 65 -9.42 -0.44 -3.84
C ASN A 65 -8.95 -1.80 -4.36
N GLY A 66 -9.34 -2.89 -3.71
CA GLY A 66 -9.13 -4.26 -4.21
C GLY A 66 -7.69 -4.75 -4.18
N PHE A 67 -6.78 -4.12 -3.45
CA PHE A 67 -5.41 -4.62 -3.30
C PHE A 67 -5.39 -5.91 -2.46
N ASP A 68 -4.45 -6.81 -2.78
CA ASP A 68 -4.12 -7.94 -1.92
C ASP A 68 -3.49 -7.41 -0.62
N ALA A 69 -4.31 -7.39 0.42
CA ALA A 69 -3.93 -6.84 1.71
C ALA A 69 -2.92 -7.73 2.46
N GLU A 70 -2.88 -9.04 2.18
CA GLU A 70 -1.94 -9.97 2.82
C GLU A 70 -0.54 -9.82 2.21
N GLU A 71 -0.46 -9.65 0.88
CA GLU A 71 0.78 -9.31 0.18
C GLU A 71 1.34 -7.97 0.71
N LEU A 72 0.51 -6.93 0.75
CA LEU A 72 0.90 -5.63 1.29
C LEU A 72 1.38 -5.73 2.74
N LEU A 73 0.64 -6.43 3.61
CA LEU A 73 1.01 -6.57 5.02
C LEU A 73 2.40 -7.22 5.17
N ARG A 74 2.69 -8.25 4.36
CA ARG A 74 4.00 -8.89 4.36
C ARG A 74 5.11 -7.89 4.07
N ASP A 75 4.96 -7.07 3.03
CA ASP A 75 5.98 -6.08 2.68
C ASP A 75 6.10 -4.97 3.72
N LEU A 76 4.96 -4.49 4.24
CA LEU A 76 4.92 -3.47 5.29
C LEU A 76 5.66 -3.90 6.56
N SER A 77 5.58 -5.19 6.93
CA SER A 77 6.26 -5.74 8.11
C SER A 77 7.79 -5.62 8.04
N TYR A 78 8.37 -5.52 6.84
CA TYR A 78 9.81 -5.28 6.64
C TYR A 78 10.18 -3.79 6.61
N ILE A 79 9.20 -2.90 6.46
CA ILE A 79 9.41 -1.46 6.35
C ILE A 79 9.32 -0.81 7.74
N ASP A 80 8.18 -0.99 8.41
CA ASP A 80 7.92 -0.45 9.75
C ASP A 80 6.90 -1.32 10.47
N SER A 81 7.31 -1.91 11.60
CA SER A 81 6.48 -2.87 12.33
C SER A 81 5.27 -2.20 12.99
N GLY A 82 5.39 -0.97 13.49
CA GLY A 82 4.25 -0.27 14.12
C GLY A 82 3.17 0.09 13.10
N PHE A 83 3.60 0.52 11.92
CA PHE A 83 2.70 0.75 10.79
C PHE A 83 2.03 -0.56 10.32
N ALA A 84 2.79 -1.65 10.25
CA ALA A 84 2.25 -2.96 9.89
C ALA A 84 1.25 -3.49 10.93
N ASP A 85 1.51 -3.30 12.23
CA ASP A 85 0.61 -3.69 13.32
C ASP A 85 -0.74 -2.96 13.21
N ASP A 86 -0.73 -1.65 12.94
CA ASP A 86 -1.95 -0.87 12.68
C ASP A 86 -2.74 -1.40 11.48
N PHE A 87 -2.03 -1.79 10.42
CA PHE A 87 -2.62 -2.37 9.21
C PHE A 87 -3.27 -3.73 9.51
N GLU A 88 -2.55 -4.62 10.19
CA GLU A 88 -3.03 -5.95 10.57
C GLU A 88 -4.25 -5.87 11.49
N ASN A 89 -4.21 -5.01 12.51
CA ASN A 89 -5.30 -4.82 13.46
C ASN A 89 -6.61 -4.45 12.74
N PHE A 90 -6.52 -3.62 11.68
CA PHE A 90 -7.68 -3.32 10.84
C PHE A 90 -8.23 -4.57 10.15
N LEU A 91 -7.38 -5.36 9.49
CA LEU A 91 -7.81 -6.59 8.79
C LEU A 91 -8.47 -7.59 9.76
N GLN A 92 -7.85 -7.81 10.91
CA GLN A 92 -8.38 -8.71 11.94
C GLN A 92 -9.73 -8.23 12.47
N SER A 93 -9.89 -6.91 12.70
CA SER A 93 -11.15 -6.34 13.18
C SER A 93 -12.30 -6.54 12.20
N ARG A 94 -12.04 -6.40 10.90
CA ARG A 94 -13.02 -6.61 9.83
C ARG A 94 -13.50 -8.05 9.78
N ASN A 95 -12.58 -9.01 9.89
CA ASN A 95 -12.89 -10.44 9.85
C ASN A 95 -13.70 -10.92 11.05
N LYS A 96 -13.67 -10.20 12.19
CA LYS A 96 -14.51 -10.51 13.36
C LYS A 96 -15.96 -10.03 13.22
N THR A 97 -16.22 -9.13 12.27
CA THR A 97 -17.54 -8.55 12.00
C THR A 97 -18.26 -9.12 10.77
N SER A 98 -17.66 -10.09 10.08
CA SER A 98 -18.28 -10.87 8.98
C SER A 98 -18.66 -12.26 9.45
#